data_AF-A0A1H9UR52-F1
#
_entry.id   AF-A0A1H9UR52-F1
#
_cell.length_a   1.000
_cell.length_b   1.000
_cell.length_c   1.000
_cell.angle_alpha   90.00
_cell.angle_beta   90.00
_cell.angle_gamma   90.00
#
_symmetry.space_group_name_H-M   'P 1'
#
loop_
_entity.id
_entity.type
_entity.pdbx_description
1 polymer ?
#
loop_
_entity_poly.entity_id
_entity_poly.type
_entity_poly.pdbx_seq_one_letter_code
_entity_poly.pdbx_strand_id
1 'polypeptide(L)'
;MTGTADTRAEQVAWSASDGELAAAVWEKLSPPARSLFSVLMDHPGTRYSGEELVGLLGLEKGKHGVAGLLGWPRRHCLAVGRTWLWEWEYPRGETACYWVTAEIAALFQDVRAN
;
A
#
# COMPACT_ATOMS: atom_id res chain seq x y z
N MET A 1 18.67 20.17 0.21
CA MET A 1 17.67 19.71 1.21
C MET A 1 17.44 18.25 0.96
N THR A 2 17.66 17.47 2.00
CA THR A 2 17.91 16.02 2.04
C THR A 2 16.77 15.23 1.39
N GLY A 3 17.02 14.71 0.19
CA GLY A 3 16.22 13.65 -0.39
C GLY A 3 16.44 12.40 0.44
N THR A 4 15.42 11.99 1.19
CA THR A 4 15.35 10.63 1.73
C THR A 4 15.16 9.69 0.54
N ALA A 5 16.25 9.37 -0.14
CA ALA A 5 16.35 8.18 -0.96
C ALA A 5 16.35 6.99 0.01
N ASP A 6 15.16 6.66 0.52
CA ASP A 6 14.93 5.46 1.30
C ASP A 6 15.11 4.28 0.37
N THR A 7 16.25 3.61 0.54
CA THR A 7 16.72 2.34 -0.01
C THR A 7 15.74 1.57 -0.90
N ARG A 8 15.50 2.08 -2.11
CA ARG A 8 14.82 1.37 -3.22
C ARG A 8 15.76 0.38 -3.93
N ALA A 9 17.03 0.33 -3.50
CA ALA A 9 18.06 -0.48 -4.10
C ALA A 9 17.72 -1.98 -3.95
N GLU A 10 17.60 -2.67 -5.09
CA GLU A 10 17.47 -4.13 -5.29
C GLU A 10 16.06 -4.77 -5.25
N GLN A 11 14.96 -4.02 -5.17
CA GLN A 11 13.62 -4.64 -5.22
C GLN A 11 12.98 -4.56 -6.62
N VAL A 12 12.47 -5.70 -7.09
CA VAL A 12 11.77 -5.82 -8.37
C VAL A 12 10.38 -5.19 -8.26
N ALA A 13 10.06 -4.27 -9.17
CA ALA A 13 8.72 -3.69 -9.26
C ALA A 13 7.68 -4.75 -9.64
N TRP A 14 6.44 -4.55 -9.19
CA TRP A 14 5.32 -5.37 -9.63
C TRP A 14 5.06 -5.18 -11.12
N SER A 15 4.58 -6.23 -11.77
CA SER A 15 4.19 -6.24 -13.17
C SER A 15 2.84 -6.93 -13.37
N ALA A 16 2.24 -6.74 -14.55
CA ALA A 16 0.98 -7.40 -14.90
C ALA A 16 1.06 -8.95 -14.89
N SER A 17 2.27 -9.53 -14.94
CA SER A 17 2.47 -10.99 -14.90
C SER A 17 2.48 -11.57 -13.48
N ASP A 18 2.39 -10.74 -12.43
CA ASP A 18 2.53 -11.17 -11.04
C ASP A 18 1.20 -11.58 -10.37
N GLY A 19 0.17 -11.93 -11.15
CA GLY A 19 -1.19 -12.20 -10.64
C GLY A 19 -1.24 -13.23 -9.51
N GLU A 20 -0.52 -14.34 -9.63
CA GLU A 20 -0.44 -15.38 -8.58
C GLU A 20 0.24 -14.87 -7.30
N LEU A 21 1.31 -14.07 -7.45
CA LEU A 21 2.01 -13.47 -6.31
C LEU A 21 1.13 -12.42 -5.62
N ALA A 22 0.39 -11.63 -6.40
CA ALA A 22 -0.55 -10.64 -5.90
C ALA A 22 -1.67 -11.30 -5.09
N ALA A 23 -2.23 -12.41 -5.59
CA ALA A 23 -3.20 -13.21 -4.86
C ALA A 23 -2.63 -13.74 -3.53
N ALA A 24 -1.44 -14.35 -3.57
CA ALA A 24 -0.78 -14.89 -2.38
C ALA A 24 -0.47 -13.81 -1.33
N VAL A 25 -0.14 -12.59 -1.75
CA VAL A 25 0.04 -11.45 -0.85
C VAL A 25 -1.31 -10.98 -0.29
N TRP A 26 -2.31 -10.81 -1.15
CA TRP A 26 -3.66 -10.35 -0.78
C TRP A 26 -4.30 -11.24 0.29
N GLU A 27 -4.20 -12.56 0.13
CA GLU A 27 -4.71 -13.55 1.08
C GLU A 27 -4.08 -13.41 2.47
N LYS A 28 -2.82 -12.96 2.57
CA LYS A 28 -2.12 -12.77 3.84
C LYS A 28 -2.46 -11.45 4.53
N LEU A 29 -3.07 -10.50 3.81
CA LEU A 29 -3.44 -9.22 4.39
C LEU A 29 -4.62 -9.38 5.36
N SER A 30 -4.54 -8.70 6.50
CA SER A 30 -5.64 -8.63 7.45
C SER A 30 -6.84 -7.88 6.85
N PRO A 31 -8.08 -8.09 7.35
CA PRO A 31 -9.24 -7.37 6.83
C PRO A 31 -9.08 -5.84 6.83
N PRO A 32 -8.56 -5.18 7.88
CA PRO A 32 -8.32 -3.73 7.86
C PRO A 32 -7.27 -3.30 6.83
N ALA A 33 -6.23 -4.11 6.59
CA ALA A 33 -5.23 -3.83 5.57
C ALA A 33 -5.82 -3.97 4.16
N ARG A 34 -6.63 -5.01 3.91
CA ARG A 34 -7.36 -5.15 2.64
C ARG A 34 -8.27 -3.97 2.39
N SER A 35 -9.06 -3.53 3.38
CA SER A 35 -9.91 -2.34 3.23
C SER A 35 -9.11 -1.09 2.92
N LEU A 36 -7.97 -0.88 3.58
CA LEU A 36 -7.06 0.23 3.29
C LEU A 36 -6.57 0.21 1.84
N PHE A 37 -6.02 -0.92 1.39
CA PHE A 37 -5.54 -1.02 0.01
C PHE A 37 -6.66 -0.97 -1.01
N SER A 38 -7.86 -1.47 -0.69
CA SER A 38 -9.03 -1.32 -1.56
C SER A 38 -9.35 0.14 -1.82
N VAL A 39 -9.38 0.99 -0.77
CA VAL A 39 -9.58 2.44 -0.93
C VAL A 39 -8.54 3.06 -1.88
N LEU A 40 -7.26 2.70 -1.71
CA LEU A 40 -6.20 3.24 -2.56
C LEU A 40 -6.27 2.71 -4.00
N MET A 41 -6.67 1.46 -4.19
CA MET A 41 -6.79 0.81 -5.51
C MET A 41 -8.05 1.25 -6.27
N ASP A 42 -9.13 1.61 -5.56
CA ASP A 42 -10.34 2.16 -6.17
C ASP A 42 -10.13 3.61 -6.64
N HIS A 43 -9.09 4.27 -6.12
CA HIS A 43 -8.70 5.64 -6.47
C HIS A 43 -7.19 5.75 -6.78
N PRO A 44 -6.69 5.06 -7.82
CA PRO A 44 -5.26 5.02 -8.10
C PRO A 44 -4.70 6.42 -8.39
N GLY A 45 -3.54 6.72 -7.82
CA GLY A 45 -2.89 8.04 -7.90
C GLY A 45 -3.46 9.10 -6.96
N THR A 46 -4.61 8.87 -6.32
CA THR A 46 -5.14 9.76 -5.28
C THR A 46 -4.33 9.59 -4.00
N ARG A 47 -3.90 10.72 -3.44
CA ARG A 47 -3.09 10.76 -2.23
C ARG A 47 -3.99 10.95 -1.02
N TYR A 48 -3.79 10.12 -0.01
CA TYR A 48 -4.49 10.23 1.26
C TYR A 48 -3.49 10.35 2.41
N SER A 49 -3.71 11.29 3.31
CA SER A 49 -3.03 11.31 4.61
C SER A 49 -3.42 10.11 5.46
N GLY A 50 -2.60 9.82 6.47
CA GLY A 50 -2.94 8.79 7.45
C GLY A 50 -4.27 9.07 8.19
N GLU A 51 -4.60 10.34 8.42
CA GLU A 51 -5.83 10.74 9.10
C GLU A 51 -7.07 10.56 8.22
N GLU A 52 -6.98 10.91 6.94
CA GLU A 52 -8.07 10.68 5.98
C GLU A 52 -8.37 9.19 5.85
N LEU A 53 -7.35 8.34 5.74
CA LEU A 53 -7.53 6.89 5.67
C LEU A 53 -8.18 6.33 6.93
N VAL A 54 -7.77 6.80 8.12
CA VAL A 54 -8.43 6.41 9.38
C VAL A 54 -9.90 6.80 9.39
N GLY A 55 -10.23 8.02 8.92
CA GLY A 55 -11.60 8.50 8.80
C GLY A 55 -12.45 7.69 7.81
N LEU A 56 -11.91 7.43 6.61
CA LEU A 56 -12.59 6.65 5.56
C LEU A 56 -12.86 5.20 5.99
N LEU A 57 -11.94 4.61 6.75
CA LEU A 57 -12.04 3.22 7.22
C LEU A 57 -12.81 3.09 8.54
N GLY A 58 -13.26 4.20 9.14
CA GLY A 58 -13.96 4.19 10.43
C GLY A 58 -13.12 3.62 11.57
N LEU A 59 -11.78 3.68 11.46
CA LEU A 59 -10.89 3.17 12.49
C LEU A 59 -10.88 4.14 13.67
N GLU A 60 -11.01 3.64 14.89
CA GLU A 60 -10.83 4.48 16.07
C GLU A 60 -9.41 5.06 16.08
N LYS A 61 -9.26 6.33 16.46
CA LYS A 61 -7.97 7.00 16.60
C LYS A 61 -7.16 6.35 17.74
N GLY A 62 -6.53 5.22 17.45
CA GLY A 62 -5.74 4.42 18.38
C GLY A 62 -4.34 4.15 17.86
N LYS A 63 -3.45 3.77 18.78
CA LYS A 63 -2.00 3.47 18.68
C LYS A 63 -1.49 2.60 17.50
N HIS A 64 -2.38 2.13 16.63
CA HIS A 64 -2.08 1.31 15.45
C HIS A 64 -2.48 2.02 14.14
N GLY A 65 -2.14 3.31 14.02
CA GLY A 65 -2.41 4.13 12.82
C GLY A 65 -1.93 3.49 11.51
N VAL A 66 -2.23 4.12 10.38
CA VAL A 66 -1.93 3.61 9.01
C VAL A 66 -0.55 2.96 8.87
N ALA A 67 0.49 3.51 9.49
CA ALA A 67 1.84 2.92 9.50
C ALA A 67 1.89 1.47 10.04
N GLY A 68 1.10 1.15 11.06
CA GLY A 68 0.96 -0.21 11.62
C GLY A 68 0.25 -1.17 10.67
N LEU A 69 -0.72 -0.68 9.89
CA LEU A 69 -1.38 -1.46 8.84
C LEU A 69 -0.47 -1.73 7.66
N LEU A 70 0.48 -0.83 7.36
CA LEU A 70 1.44 -0.96 6.25
C LEU A 70 2.66 -1.85 6.59
N GLY A 71 2.98 -2.01 7.88
CA GLY A 71 4.17 -2.75 8.32
C GLY A 71 4.20 -4.24 7.91
N TRP A 72 3.08 -4.96 8.05
CA TRP A 72 2.96 -6.37 7.65
C TRP A 72 2.85 -6.60 6.15
N PRO A 73 2.03 -5.84 5.38
CA PRO A 73 2.00 -5.89 3.93
C PRO A 73 3.39 -5.76 3.30
N ARG A 74 4.24 -4.86 3.83
CA ARG A 74 5.66 -4.76 3.42
C ARG A 74 6.35 -6.12 3.45
N ARG A 75 6.25 -6.84 4.58
CA ARG A 75 6.91 -8.14 4.76
C ARG A 75 6.41 -9.18 3.77
N HIS A 76 5.12 -9.19 3.48
CA HIS A 76 4.54 -10.14 2.51
C HIS A 76 4.99 -9.87 1.08
N CYS A 77 5.12 -8.60 0.67
CA CYS A 77 5.65 -8.24 -0.64
C CYS A 77 7.13 -8.64 -0.78
N LEU A 78 7.93 -8.36 0.24
CA LEU A 78 9.35 -8.74 0.25
C LEU A 78 9.53 -10.27 0.22
N ALA A 79 8.65 -11.03 0.88
CA ALA A 79 8.70 -12.49 0.89
C ALA A 79 8.46 -13.11 -0.50
N VAL A 80 7.80 -12.40 -1.41
CA VAL A 80 7.62 -12.81 -2.82
C VAL A 80 8.60 -12.12 -3.78
N GLY A 81 9.62 -11.43 -3.25
CA GLY A 81 10.64 -10.76 -4.05
C GLY A 81 10.10 -9.57 -4.84
N ARG A 82 9.10 -8.86 -4.30
CA ARG A 82 8.54 -7.65 -4.91
C ARG A 82 8.65 -6.45 -3.98
N THR A 83 8.66 -5.26 -4.58
CA THR A 83 8.58 -3.99 -3.86
C THR A 83 7.20 -3.79 -3.24
N TRP A 84 6.96 -2.64 -2.62
CA TRP A 84 5.75 -2.39 -1.86
C TRP A 84 4.55 -2.16 -2.81
N LEU A 85 3.33 -2.34 -2.29
CA LEU A 85 2.11 -2.09 -3.06
C LEU A 85 1.77 -0.61 -3.17
N TRP A 86 2.33 0.23 -2.30
CA TRP A 86 2.01 1.65 -2.19
C TRP A 86 3.27 2.49 -2.28
N GLU A 87 3.04 3.75 -2.59
CA GLU A 87 4.01 4.83 -2.54
C GLU A 87 3.64 5.76 -1.37
N TRP A 88 4.64 6.48 -0.85
CA TRP A 88 4.42 7.49 0.18
C TRP A 88 5.34 8.69 -0.01
N GLU A 89 4.89 9.84 0.43
CA GLU A 89 5.69 11.07 0.45
C GLU A 89 5.34 11.93 1.65
N TYR A 90 6.29 12.79 2.04
CA TYR A 90 6.09 13.81 3.08
C TYR A 90 6.02 15.17 2.40
N PRO A 91 4.83 15.64 1.97
CA PRO A 91 4.70 16.92 1.30
C PRO A 91 5.17 18.04 2.25
N ARG A 92 6.24 18.75 1.87
CA ARG A 92 6.82 19.89 2.63
C ARG A 92 7.09 19.62 4.13
N GLY A 93 7.35 18.37 4.51
CA GLY A 93 7.61 17.99 5.90
C GLY A 93 6.36 17.85 6.78
N GLU A 94 5.18 17.81 6.17
CA GLU A 94 3.90 17.54 6.81
C GLU A 94 3.67 16.03 7.01
N THR A 95 2.44 15.65 7.35
CA THR A 95 2.03 14.26 7.53
C THR A 95 2.23 13.43 6.25
N ALA A 96 2.64 12.17 6.39
CA ALA A 96 2.81 11.29 5.24
C ALA A 96 1.50 11.10 4.46
N CYS A 97 1.60 11.20 3.14
CA CYS A 97 0.54 10.85 2.20
C CYS A 97 0.88 9.52 1.52
N TYR A 98 -0.15 8.71 1.27
CA TYR A 98 -0.05 7.37 0.70
C TYR A 98 -0.92 7.27 -0.55
N TRP A 99 -0.44 6.54 -1.55
CA TRP A 99 -1.21 6.22 -2.76
C TRP A 99 -0.74 4.91 -3.38
N VAL A 100 -1.51 4.39 -4.33
CA VAL A 100 -1.17 3.22 -5.15
C VAL A 100 -1.16 3.66 -6.62
N THR A 101 -0.30 3.07 -7.45
CA THR A 101 -0.25 3.39 -8.88
C THR A 101 -1.37 2.68 -9.65
N ALA A 102 -1.69 3.14 -10.86
CA ALA A 102 -2.71 2.51 -11.70
C ALA A 102 -2.33 1.06 -12.07
N GLU A 103 -1.03 0.78 -12.24
CA GLU A 103 -0.52 -0.55 -12.58
C GLU A 103 -0.75 -1.56 -11.45
N ILE A 104 -0.47 -1.17 -10.20
CA ILE A 104 -0.76 -2.00 -9.03
C ILE A 104 -2.27 -2.19 -8.87
N ALA A 105 -3.05 -1.12 -9.02
CA ALA A 105 -4.50 -1.20 -8.89
C ALA A 105 -5.10 -2.17 -9.92
N ALA A 106 -4.65 -2.10 -11.18
CA ALA A 106 -5.06 -3.02 -12.24
C ALA A 106 -4.67 -4.47 -11.92
N LEU A 107 -3.44 -4.71 -11.46
CA LEU A 107 -2.98 -6.06 -11.08
C LEU A 107 -3.86 -6.68 -9.97
N PHE A 108 -4.27 -5.88 -8.99
CA PHE A 108 -5.08 -6.37 -7.87
C PHE A 108 -6.59 -6.35 -8.15
N GLN A 109 -7.04 -5.74 -9.25
CA GLN A 109 -8.46 -5.73 -9.60
C GLN A 109 -9.00 -7.16 -9.79
N ASP A 110 -8.26 -7.98 -10.54
CA ASP A 110 -8.63 -9.39 -10.79
C ASP A 110 -8.52 -10.25 -9.52
N VAL A 111 -7.58 -9.91 -8.64
CA VAL A 111 -7.36 -10.62 -7.37
C VAL A 111 -8.51 -10.37 -6.38
N ARG A 112 -9.06 -9.16 -6.36
CA ARG A 112 -10.16 -8.79 -5.44
C ARG A 112 -11.54 -9.28 -5.89
N ALA A 113 -11.67 -9.65 -7.17
CA ALA A 113 -12.93 -10.09 -7.77
C ALA A 113 -13.19 -11.59 -7.58
N ASN A 114 -12.16 -12.37 -7.22
CA ASN A 114 -12.23 -13.79 -6.85
C ASN A 114 -12.36 -13.96 -5.32
#